data_AF-A0A7X6JNP8-F1
#
_entry.id   AF-A0A7X6JNP8-F1
#
_cell.length_a   1.000
_cell.length_b   1.000
_cell.length_c   1.000
_cell.angle_alpha   90.00
_cell.angle_beta   90.00
_cell.angle_gamma   90.00
#
_symmetry.space_group_name_H-M   'P 1'
#
loop_
_entity.id
_entity.type
_entity.pdbx_description
1 polymer ?
#
loop_
_entity_poly.entity_id
_entity_poly.type
_entity_poly.pdbx_seq_one_letter_code
_entity_poly.pdbx_strand_id
1 'polypeptide(L)'
;MNVQRLCPVYRKWLQLNPSNARQHRYAMQAQTQQAHQQGKLDYARELGYQTFEAAKVILNALQPTSSQKVSVVQEDVLAFGTMGMYLSSLLAQEHKKQESHAILQECQQQLIAILPLHATNPSVCKLIAAIQHTVEQTYEPQNSRQLASAALH
;
A
#
# COMPACT_ATOMS: atom_id res chain seq x y z
N MET A 1 -3.69 -16.15 -0.63
CA MET A 1 -2.61 -17.02 -0.11
C MET A 1 -1.78 -16.20 0.88
N ASN A 2 -1.53 -16.73 2.07
CA ASN A 2 -0.82 -16.04 3.16
C ASN A 2 0.70 -16.32 3.04
N VAL A 3 1.32 -15.90 1.93
CA VAL A 3 2.77 -16.05 1.72
C VAL A 3 3.42 -14.81 2.31
N GLN A 4 3.84 -14.90 3.58
CA GLN A 4 4.66 -13.85 4.19
C GLN A 4 6.02 -13.81 3.48
N ARG A 5 6.37 -12.66 2.90
CA ARG A 5 7.61 -12.46 2.13
C ARG A 5 8.76 -11.95 3.01
N LEU A 6 8.46 -11.23 4.09
CA LEU A 6 9.40 -10.92 5.15
C LEU A 6 9.43 -12.07 6.18
N CYS A 7 10.62 -12.43 6.65
CA CYS A 7 10.72 -13.49 7.66
C CYS A 7 10.06 -13.04 8.99
N PRO A 8 9.38 -13.94 9.73
CA PRO A 8 8.57 -13.56 10.89
C PRO A 8 9.34 -12.82 11.99
N VAL A 9 10.59 -13.22 12.24
CA VAL A 9 11.47 -12.60 13.24
C VAL A 9 11.80 -11.17 12.85
N TYR A 10 12.19 -10.94 11.60
CA TYR A 10 12.52 -9.61 11.10
C TYR A 10 11.28 -8.71 11.02
N ARG A 11 10.14 -9.26 10.60
CA ARG A 11 8.85 -8.57 10.61
C ARG A 11 8.51 -8.05 12.02
N LYS A 12 8.64 -8.91 13.04
CA LYS A 12 8.41 -8.52 14.43
C LYS A 12 9.40 -7.45 14.89
N TRP A 13 10.67 -7.59 14.50
CA TRP A 13 11.68 -6.58 14.81
C TRP A 13 11.34 -5.22 14.20
N LEU A 14 10.90 -5.16 12.93
CA LEU A 14 10.46 -3.92 12.29
C LEU A 14 9.26 -3.29 13.01
N GLN A 15 8.30 -4.10 13.46
CA GLN A 15 7.15 -3.61 14.22
C GLN A 15 7.55 -2.90 15.52
N LEU A 16 8.60 -3.38 16.18
CA LEU A 16 9.13 -2.81 17.42
C LEU A 16 10.07 -1.62 17.18
N ASN A 17 10.55 -1.42 15.95
CA ASN A 17 11.52 -0.38 15.59
C ASN A 17 10.99 0.49 14.42
N PRO A 18 10.00 1.37 14.67
CA PRO A 18 9.27 2.06 13.60
C PRO A 18 10.14 2.99 12.74
N SER A 19 11.18 3.60 13.30
CA SER A 19 12.14 4.41 12.51
C SER A 19 12.93 3.55 11.53
N ASN A 20 13.43 2.40 11.98
CA ASN A 20 14.13 1.45 11.12
C ASN A 20 13.18 0.84 10.08
N ALA A 21 11.93 0.59 10.45
CA ALA A 21 10.93 0.11 9.51
C ALA A 21 10.68 1.10 8.36
N ARG A 22 10.60 2.40 8.66
CA ARG A 22 10.50 3.44 7.61
C ARG A 22 11.74 3.48 6.73
N GLN A 23 12.94 3.46 7.31
CA GLN A 23 14.19 3.42 6.54
C GLN A 23 14.24 2.20 5.61
N HIS A 24 13.89 1.03 6.13
CA HIS A 24 13.81 -0.20 5.35
C HIS A 24 12.82 -0.05 4.20
N ARG A 25 11.60 0.44 4.48
CA ARG A 25 10.57 0.71 3.46
C ARG A 25 11.06 1.63 2.35
N TYR A 26 11.75 2.74 2.68
CA TYR A 26 12.28 3.65 1.66
C TYR A 26 13.33 2.97 0.76
N ALA A 27 14.26 2.22 1.37
CA ALA A 27 15.27 1.48 0.62
C ALA A 27 14.64 0.44 -0.31
N MET A 28 13.63 -0.29 0.18
CA MET A 28 12.92 -1.27 -0.63
C MET A 28 12.15 -0.63 -1.78
N GLN A 29 11.43 0.46 -1.51
CA GLN A 29 10.69 1.21 -2.53
C GLN A 29 11.61 1.66 -3.68
N ALA A 30 12.77 2.22 -3.35
CA ALA A 30 13.75 2.64 -4.33
C ALA A 30 14.25 1.46 -5.18
N GLN A 31 14.55 0.32 -4.55
CA GLN A 31 14.99 -0.90 -5.26
C GLN A 31 13.89 -1.47 -6.16
N THR A 32 12.64 -1.50 -5.70
CA THR A 32 11.48 -1.94 -6.50
C THR A 32 11.35 -1.10 -7.77
N GLN A 33 11.37 0.23 -7.63
CA GLN A 33 11.24 1.16 -8.76
C GLN A 33 12.41 1.03 -9.73
N GLN A 34 13.63 0.93 -9.21
CA GLN A 34 14.83 0.74 -10.03
C GLN A 34 14.78 -0.59 -10.80
N ALA A 35 14.38 -1.69 -10.15
CA ALA A 35 14.24 -2.99 -10.81
C ALA A 35 13.19 -2.94 -11.93
N HIS A 36 12.05 -2.27 -11.68
CA HIS A 36 11.01 -2.09 -12.70
C HIS A 36 11.53 -1.28 -13.89
N GLN A 37 12.21 -0.14 -13.66
CA GLN A 37 12.79 0.69 -14.73
C GLN A 37 13.84 -0.06 -15.56
N GLN A 38 14.55 -1.03 -14.96
CA GLN A 38 15.51 -1.89 -15.66
C GLN A 38 14.86 -3.06 -16.41
N GLY A 39 13.52 -3.17 -16.42
CA GLY A 39 12.80 -4.28 -17.04
C GLY A 39 12.90 -5.61 -16.27
N LYS A 40 13.42 -5.60 -15.04
CA LYS A 40 13.52 -6.80 -14.17
C LYS A 40 12.18 -7.03 -13.45
N LEU A 41 11.13 -7.32 -14.22
CA LEU A 41 9.74 -7.29 -13.74
C LEU A 41 9.48 -8.29 -12.60
N ASP A 42 9.93 -9.54 -12.72
CA ASP A 42 9.77 -10.54 -11.65
C ASP A 42 10.41 -10.11 -10.33
N TYR A 43 11.62 -9.54 -10.41
CA TYR A 43 12.35 -9.06 -9.25
C TYR A 43 11.70 -7.81 -8.64
N ALA A 44 11.25 -6.89 -9.49
CA ALA A 44 10.49 -5.72 -9.06
C ALA A 44 9.21 -6.13 -8.33
N ARG A 45 8.49 -7.14 -8.81
CA ARG A 45 7.29 -7.65 -8.15
C ARG A 45 7.60 -8.27 -6.78
N GLU A 46 8.62 -9.12 -6.68
CA GLU A 46 9.02 -9.72 -5.40
C GLU A 46 9.43 -8.65 -4.36
N LEU A 47 10.21 -7.66 -4.78
CA LEU A 47 10.51 -6.49 -3.95
C LEU A 47 9.25 -5.68 -3.62
N GLY A 48 8.30 -5.59 -4.55
CA GLY A 48 7.03 -4.91 -4.38
C GLY A 48 6.18 -5.54 -3.27
N TYR A 49 6.09 -6.87 -3.22
CA TYR A 49 5.42 -7.56 -2.10
C TYR A 49 6.11 -7.28 -0.77
N GLN A 50 7.44 -7.37 -0.70
CA GLN A 50 8.18 -7.10 0.54
C GLN A 50 8.03 -5.65 1.00
N THR A 51 8.04 -4.70 0.06
CA THR A 51 7.81 -3.28 0.30
C THR A 51 6.41 -3.03 0.86
N PHE A 52 5.39 -3.67 0.27
CA PHE A 52 4.02 -3.60 0.75
C PHE A 52 3.87 -4.20 2.15
N GLU A 53 4.49 -5.35 2.43
CA GLU A 53 4.51 -5.94 3.75
C GLU A 53 5.19 -5.05 4.80
N ALA A 54 6.32 -4.42 4.45
CA ALA A 54 7.00 -3.48 5.34
C ALA A 54 6.10 -2.28 5.67
N ALA A 55 5.39 -1.72 4.68
CA ALA A 55 4.42 -0.65 4.91
C ALA A 55 3.26 -1.11 5.81
N LYS A 56 2.75 -2.33 5.61
CA LYS A 56 1.69 -2.91 6.45
C LYS A 56 2.15 -3.12 7.89
N VAL A 57 3.42 -3.50 8.10
CA VAL A 57 4.00 -3.63 9.44
C VAL A 57 4.02 -2.28 10.16
N ILE A 58 4.47 -1.23 9.48
CA ILE A 58 4.48 0.13 10.04
C ILE A 58 3.06 0.57 10.38
N LEU A 59 2.11 0.34 9.47
CA LEU A 59 0.71 0.71 9.66
C LEU A 59 0.07 -0.01 10.86
N ASN A 60 0.37 -1.30 11.05
CA ASN A 60 -0.11 -2.08 12.19
C ASN A 60 0.59 -1.73 13.51
N ALA A 61 1.72 -1.03 13.46
CA ALA A 61 2.41 -0.53 14.65
C ALA A 61 1.90 0.84 15.10
N LEU A 62 1.01 1.48 14.34
CA LEU A 62 0.46 2.79 14.67
C LEU A 62 -0.23 2.77 16.04
N GLN A 63 0.01 3.82 16.80
CA GLN A 63 -0.60 4.08 18.09
C GLN A 63 -1.49 5.31 17.98
N PRO A 64 -2.50 5.48 18.86
CA PRO A 64 -3.30 6.69 18.93
C PRO A 64 -2.41 7.93 18.98
N THR A 65 -2.55 8.81 17.99
CA THR A 65 -1.66 9.96 17.83
C THR A 65 -1.95 11.07 18.84
N SER A 66 -0.92 11.52 19.56
CA SER A 66 -0.89 12.88 20.09
C SER A 66 -0.60 13.87 18.95
N SER A 67 -1.09 15.11 19.08
CA SER A 67 -1.06 16.14 18.02
C SER A 67 0.33 16.37 17.38
N GLN A 68 1.43 16.11 18.10
CA GLN A 68 2.80 16.28 17.63
C GLN A 68 3.29 15.25 16.59
N LYS A 69 2.54 14.17 16.31
CA LYS A 69 2.98 13.08 15.41
C LYS A 69 2.07 12.84 14.20
N VAL A 70 1.16 13.76 13.90
CA VAL A 70 0.16 13.60 12.82
C VAL A 70 0.81 13.46 11.43
N SER A 71 1.85 14.24 11.12
CA SER A 71 2.53 14.19 9.82
C SER A 71 3.12 12.81 9.51
N VAL A 72 3.78 12.20 10.50
CA VAL A 72 4.39 10.88 10.37
C VAL A 72 3.34 9.81 10.08
N VAL A 73 2.19 9.88 10.75
CA VAL A 73 1.08 8.95 10.49
C VAL A 73 0.49 9.15 9.09
N GLN A 74 0.35 10.40 8.64
CA GLN A 74 -0.12 10.68 7.28
C GLN A 74 0.84 10.09 6.24
N GLU A 75 2.16 10.22 6.44
CA GLU A 75 3.16 9.62 5.56
C GLU A 75 3.08 8.09 5.55
N ASP A 76 2.92 7.46 6.72
CA ASP A 76 2.83 5.99 6.83
C ASP A 76 1.54 5.46 6.17
N VAL A 77 0.41 6.15 6.34
CA VAL A 77 -0.88 5.85 5.68
C VAL A 77 -0.76 6.02 4.16
N LEU A 78 -0.18 7.12 3.69
CA LEU A 78 0.01 7.39 2.27
C LEU A 78 0.95 6.36 1.62
N ALA A 79 2.06 6.03 2.30
CA ALA A 79 3.00 5.04 1.84
C ALA A 79 2.34 3.66 1.68
N PHE A 80 1.54 3.23 2.66
CA PHE A 80 0.80 1.97 2.57
C PHE A 80 -0.14 1.92 1.36
N GLY A 81 -0.99 2.93 1.19
CA GLY A 81 -1.94 2.99 0.09
C GLY A 81 -1.25 3.00 -1.28
N THR A 82 -0.23 3.85 -1.46
CA THR A 82 0.50 3.98 -2.72
C THR A 82 1.29 2.71 -3.08
N MET A 83 1.87 2.02 -2.10
CA MET A 83 2.59 0.77 -2.32
C MET A 83 1.65 -0.36 -2.72
N GLY A 84 0.45 -0.44 -2.11
CA GLY A 84 -0.57 -1.39 -2.52
C GLY A 84 -1.05 -1.17 -3.95
N MET A 85 -1.32 0.09 -4.32
CA MET A 85 -1.69 0.46 -5.69
C MET A 85 -0.56 0.16 -6.69
N TYR A 86 0.68 0.46 -6.33
CA TYR A 86 1.83 0.20 -7.20
C TYR A 86 2.06 -1.30 -7.42
N LEU A 87 2.02 -2.10 -6.36
CA LEU A 87 2.11 -3.56 -6.47
C LEU A 87 0.96 -4.14 -7.30
N SER A 88 -0.26 -3.65 -7.08
CA SER A 88 -1.41 -4.04 -7.90
C SER A 88 -1.19 -3.73 -9.38
N SER A 89 -0.61 -2.58 -9.71
CA SER A 89 -0.25 -2.22 -11.09
C SER A 89 0.79 -3.19 -11.70
N LEU A 90 1.84 -3.55 -10.95
CA LEU A 90 2.82 -4.55 -11.41
C LEU A 90 2.16 -5.90 -11.72
N LEU A 91 1.25 -6.33 -10.84
CA LEU A 91 0.53 -7.60 -11.00
C LEU A 91 -0.43 -7.56 -12.19
N ALA A 92 -1.12 -6.45 -12.41
CA ALA A 92 -2.02 -6.28 -13.55
C ALA A 92 -1.28 -6.34 -14.89
N GLN A 93 -0.08 -5.75 -14.98
CA GLN A 93 0.78 -5.81 -16.17
C GLN A 93 1.21 -7.23 -16.53
N GLU A 94 1.31 -8.11 -15.54
CA GLU A 94 1.63 -9.53 -15.73
C GLU A 94 0.38 -10.43 -15.83
N HIS A 95 -0.78 -9.85 -16.10
CA HIS A 95 -2.07 -10.55 -16.20
C HIS A 95 -2.49 -11.30 -14.92
N LYS A 96 -1.91 -10.98 -13.76
CA LYS A 96 -2.25 -11.54 -12.44
C LYS A 96 -3.41 -10.79 -11.79
N LYS A 97 -4.53 -10.69 -12.51
CA LYS A 97 -5.69 -9.87 -12.13
C LYS A 97 -6.26 -10.21 -10.75
N GLN A 98 -6.36 -11.50 -10.41
CA GLN A 98 -6.87 -11.94 -9.10
C GLN A 98 -5.97 -11.50 -7.94
N GLU A 99 -4.66 -11.60 -8.10
CA GLU A 99 -3.69 -11.17 -7.08
C GLU A 99 -3.68 -9.65 -6.93
N SER A 100 -3.72 -8.92 -8.06
CA SER A 100 -3.88 -7.46 -8.09
C SER A 100 -5.11 -7.02 -7.29
N HIS A 101 -6.26 -7.64 -7.54
CA HIS A 101 -7.49 -7.36 -6.78
C HIS A 101 -7.35 -7.70 -5.29
N ALA A 102 -6.72 -8.82 -4.95
CA ALA A 102 -6.51 -9.21 -3.56
C ALA A 102 -5.67 -8.18 -2.79
N ILE A 103 -4.62 -7.62 -3.41
CA ILE A 103 -3.81 -6.55 -2.80
C ILE A 103 -4.62 -5.29 -2.55
N LEU A 104 -5.45 -4.86 -3.51
CA LEU A 104 -6.31 -3.68 -3.33
C LEU A 104 -7.37 -3.89 -2.25
N GLN A 105 -7.97 -5.08 -2.21
CA GLN A 105 -8.93 -5.44 -1.17
C GLN A 105 -8.28 -5.46 0.22
N GLU A 106 -7.07 -6.00 0.33
CA GLU A 106 -6.30 -5.97 1.58
C GLU A 106 -6.00 -4.54 2.02
N CYS A 107 -5.67 -3.64 1.08
CA CYS A 107 -5.49 -2.22 1.38
C CYS A 107 -6.76 -1.60 1.96
N GLN A 108 -7.92 -1.83 1.34
CA GLN A 108 -9.19 -1.32 1.85
C GLN A 108 -9.48 -1.82 3.27
N GLN A 109 -9.38 -3.12 3.50
CA GLN A 109 -9.64 -3.74 4.80
C GLN A 109 -8.73 -3.17 5.89
N GLN A 110 -7.44 -3.04 5.58
CA GLN A 110 -6.46 -2.54 6.55
C GLN A 110 -6.66 -1.05 6.83
N LEU A 111 -7.02 -0.24 5.82
CA LEU A 111 -7.36 1.17 6.00
C LEU A 111 -8.62 1.36 6.85
N ILE A 112 -9.65 0.53 6.64
CA ILE A 112 -10.85 0.51 7.49
C ILE A 112 -10.48 0.16 8.94
N ALA A 113 -9.62 -0.84 9.12
CA ALA A 113 -9.25 -1.34 10.45
C ALA A 113 -8.55 -0.29 11.32
N ILE A 114 -7.80 0.65 10.72
CA ILE A 114 -7.08 1.69 11.46
C ILE A 114 -7.89 2.98 11.68
N LEU A 115 -9.03 3.16 11.00
CA LEU A 115 -9.86 4.38 11.15
C LEU A 115 -10.18 4.70 12.63
N PRO A 116 -10.59 3.74 13.48
CA PRO A 116 -10.89 4.03 14.88
C PRO A 116 -9.71 4.60 15.68
N LEU A 117 -8.47 4.21 15.34
CA LEU A 117 -7.26 4.71 16.01
C LEU A 117 -7.05 6.21 15.79
N HIS A 118 -7.65 6.76 14.73
CA HIS A 118 -7.46 8.14 14.30
C HIS A 118 -8.76 8.95 14.32
N ALA A 119 -9.82 8.46 14.96
CA ALA A 119 -11.14 9.11 15.00
C ALA A 119 -11.10 10.58 15.48
N THR A 120 -10.14 10.93 16.34
CA THR A 120 -9.92 12.30 16.86
C THR A 120 -9.01 13.17 15.98
N ASN A 121 -8.52 12.66 14.85
CA ASN A 121 -7.60 13.34 13.94
C ASN A 121 -8.24 13.46 12.54
N PRO A 122 -9.05 14.51 12.27
CA PRO A 122 -9.81 14.64 11.03
C PRO A 122 -8.95 14.65 9.77
N SER A 123 -7.73 15.18 9.84
CA SER A 123 -6.80 15.20 8.70
C SER A 123 -6.34 13.80 8.28
N VAL A 124 -6.12 12.90 9.24
CA VAL A 124 -5.75 11.50 8.97
C VAL A 124 -6.96 10.75 8.43
N CYS A 125 -8.15 10.92 9.01
CA CYS A 125 -9.39 10.31 8.50
C CYS A 125 -9.69 10.72 7.06
N LYS A 126 -9.55 12.00 6.72
CA LYS A 126 -9.72 12.49 5.33
C LYS A 126 -8.73 11.84 4.38
N LEU A 127 -7.47 11.69 4.79
CA LEU A 127 -6.46 11.02 3.99
C LEU A 127 -6.80 9.55 3.76
N ILE A 128 -7.18 8.83 4.82
CA ILE A 128 -7.61 7.43 4.72
C ILE A 128 -8.79 7.30 3.74
N ALA A 129 -9.82 8.13 3.86
CA ALA A 129 -10.97 8.12 2.97
C ALA A 129 -10.59 8.42 1.52
N ALA A 130 -9.71 9.38 1.27
CA ALA A 130 -9.23 9.71 -0.07
C ALA A 130 -8.47 8.54 -0.71
N ILE A 131 -7.63 7.85 0.08
CA ILE A 131 -6.92 6.66 -0.39
C ILE A 131 -7.89 5.51 -0.67
N GLN A 132 -8.86 5.26 0.22
CA GLN A 132 -9.89 4.23 0.03
C GLN A 132 -10.65 4.44 -1.28
N HIS A 133 -11.13 5.66 -1.52
CA HIS A 133 -11.82 6.00 -2.76
C HIS A 133 -10.92 5.79 -3.99
N THR A 134 -9.64 6.14 -3.91
CA THR A 134 -8.69 5.92 -5.02
C THR A 134 -8.45 4.43 -5.28
N VAL A 135 -8.33 3.62 -4.23
CA VAL A 135 -8.17 2.16 -4.32
C VAL A 135 -9.42 1.52 -4.95
N GLU A 136 -10.63 1.95 -4.56
CA GLU A 136 -11.90 1.52 -5.18
C GLU A 136 -11.94 1.85 -6.67
N GLN A 137 -11.55 3.06 -7.06
CA GLN A 137 -11.49 3.43 -8.48
C GLN A 137 -10.44 2.67 -9.28
N THR A 138 -9.38 2.19 -8.63
CA THR A 138 -8.34 1.36 -9.27
C THR A 138 -8.84 -0.08 -9.46
N TYR A 139 -9.77 -0.52 -8.61
CA TYR A 139 -10.40 -1.84 -8.68
C TYR A 139 -11.39 -1.95 -9.85
N GLU A 140 -12.13 -0.88 -10.15
CA GLU A 140 -13.02 -0.81 -11.30
C GLU A 140 -12.19 -0.84 -12.61
N PRO A 141 -12.34 -1.87 -13.47
CA PRO A 141 -11.54 -1.99 -14.66
C PRO A 141 -11.80 -0.81 -15.61
N GLN A 142 -10.73 -0.29 -16.22
CA GLN A 142 -10.78 0.75 -17.26
C GLN A 142 -11.69 0.42 -18.46
N ASN A 143 -12.16 -0.84 -18.60
CA ASN A 143 -13.15 -1.24 -19.59
C ASN A 143 -14.45 -0.41 -19.48
N SER A 144 -14.88 -0.04 -18.27
CA SER A 144 -16.08 0.79 -18.06
C SER A 144 -15.86 2.24 -18.54
N ARG A 145 -14.64 2.76 -18.39
CA ARG A 145 -14.27 4.12 -18.81
C ARG A 145 -14.03 4.24 -20.31
N GLN A 146 -13.49 3.19 -20.95
CA GLN A 146 -13.33 3.14 -22.41
C GLN A 146 -14.67 2.96 -23.14
N LEU A 147 -15.58 2.13 -22.62
CA LEU A 147 -16.93 1.99 -23.19
C LEU A 147 -17.75 3.28 -23.07
N ALA A 148 -17.64 4.00 -21.95
CA ALA A 148 -18.31 5.30 -21.78
C ALA A 148 -17.74 6.38 -22.72
N SER A 149 -16.43 6.37 -22.96
CA SER A 149 -15.77 7.28 -23.92
C SER A 149 -16.10 6.96 -25.38
N ALA A 150 -16.33 5.68 -25.72
CA ALA A 150 -16.69 5.26 -27.07
C ALA A 150 -18.19 5.44 -27.39
N ALA A 151 -19.06 5.51 -26.37
CA ALA A 151 -20.49 5.76 -26.54
C ALA A 151 -20.87 7.25 -26.64
N LEU A 152 -19.88 8.16 -26.46
CA LEU A 152 -20.04 9.62 -26.56
C LEU A 152 -19.47 10.21 -27.86
N HIS A 153 -19.10 9.35 -28.82
CA HIS A 153 -18.68 9.70 -30.18
C HIS A 153 -19.54 8.95 -31.21
#